data_AF-A0A2D5GYG2-F1
#
_entry.id   AF-A0A2D5GYG2-F1
#
_cell.length_a   1.000
_cell.length_b   1.000
_cell.length_c   1.000
_cell.angle_alpha   90.00
_cell.angle_beta   90.00
_cell.angle_gamma   90.00
#
_symmetry.space_group_name_H-M   'P 1'
#
loop_
_entity.id
_entity.type
_entity.pdbx_description
1 polymer ?
#
loop_
_entity_poly.entity_id
_entity_poly.type
_entity_poly.pdbx_seq_one_letter_code
_entity_poly.pdbx_strand_id
1 'polypeptide(L)'
;MSMREYGVVEAQNLAMGQAGSIFVTGTTAVTCGAGSGVFVAIQFTEDTVFASGSGGLIAETEQLYPDDTGAGTLIDANGGAAIDGETFPQGMTIYGRWTGFTLASGACIAYVG
;
A
#
# COMPACT_ATOMS: atom_id res chain seq x y z
N MET A 1 -14.32 0.42 -21.14
CA MET A 1 -13.12 0.06 -20.37
C MET A 1 -12.57 -1.22 -20.98
N SER A 2 -11.49 -1.13 -21.78
CA SER A 2 -10.89 -2.32 -22.41
C SER A 2 -10.04 -3.02 -21.37
N MET A 3 -10.43 -4.21 -20.95
CA MET A 3 -9.56 -5.10 -20.17
C MET A 3 -8.40 -5.50 -21.09
N ARG A 4 -7.15 -5.25 -20.69
CA ARG A 4 -5.99 -5.76 -21.42
C ARG A 4 -5.88 -7.25 -21.10
N GLU A 5 -6.03 -8.10 -22.10
CA GLU A 5 -5.77 -9.53 -21.97
C GLU A 5 -4.25 -9.73 -21.97
N TYR A 6 -3.69 -10.11 -20.82
CA TYR A 6 -2.29 -10.48 -20.67
C TYR A 6 -2.12 -11.96 -21.02
N GLY A 7 -1.03 -12.31 -21.70
CA GLY A 7 -0.64 -13.72 -21.84
C GLY A 7 -0.36 -14.35 -20.47
N VAL A 8 -0.41 -15.69 -20.37
CA VAL A 8 -0.24 -16.41 -19.09
C VAL A 8 1.04 -16.01 -18.35
N VAL A 9 2.14 -15.79 -19.08
CA VAL A 9 3.44 -15.38 -18.51
C VAL A 9 3.41 -13.94 -18.01
N GLU A 10 2.75 -13.03 -18.73
CA GLU A 10 2.63 -11.62 -18.34
C GLU A 10 1.69 -11.47 -17.13
N ALA A 11 0.61 -12.26 -17.09
CA ALA A 11 -0.29 -12.35 -15.96
C ALA A 11 0.39 -12.95 -14.71
N GLN A 12 1.28 -13.95 -14.89
CA GLN A 12 2.11 -14.46 -13.79
C GLN A 12 3.08 -13.41 -13.27
N ASN A 13 3.74 -12.65 -14.15
CA ASN A 13 4.63 -11.57 -13.73
C ASN A 13 3.89 -10.42 -13.02
N LEU A 14 2.58 -10.23 -13.29
CA LEU A 14 1.72 -9.29 -12.58
C LEU A 14 1.15 -9.83 -11.26
N ALA A 15 1.36 -11.11 -10.93
CA ALA A 15 0.77 -11.71 -9.74
C ALA A 15 1.39 -11.10 -8.47
N MET A 16 0.52 -10.52 -7.63
CA MET A 16 0.90 -9.82 -6.40
C MET A 16 1.67 -10.74 -5.46
N GLY A 17 2.80 -10.25 -4.93
CA GLY A 17 3.62 -10.99 -3.97
C GLY A 17 4.60 -12.00 -4.58
N GLN A 18 4.63 -12.17 -5.91
CA GLN A 18 5.68 -12.99 -6.54
C GLN A 18 7.07 -12.39 -6.43
N ALA A 19 7.16 -11.06 -6.32
CA ALA A 19 8.42 -10.37 -6.06
C ALA A 19 8.81 -10.36 -4.56
N GLY A 20 8.00 -10.98 -3.71
CA GLY A 20 8.26 -11.15 -2.28
C GLY A 20 7.22 -10.50 -1.39
N SER A 21 7.41 -10.63 -0.08
CA SER A 21 6.56 -10.03 0.95
C SER A 21 7.34 -9.82 2.24
N ILE A 22 6.89 -8.87 3.06
CA ILE A 22 7.45 -8.60 4.38
C ILE A 22 6.33 -8.60 5.43
N PHE A 23 6.56 -9.29 6.55
CA PHE A 23 5.74 -9.19 7.74
C PHE A 23 6.29 -8.08 8.64
N VAL A 24 5.44 -7.13 9.01
CA VAL A 24 5.81 -5.94 9.78
C VAL A 24 4.94 -5.86 11.03
N THR A 25 5.59 -5.78 12.19
CA THR A 25 4.96 -5.64 13.51
C THR A 25 5.55 -4.48 14.31
N GLY A 26 6.47 -3.72 13.71
CA GLY A 26 7.21 -2.66 14.37
C GLY A 26 6.85 -1.29 13.80
N THR A 27 7.31 -0.25 14.49
CA THR A 27 7.04 1.16 14.17
C THR A 27 8.21 1.86 13.49
N THR A 28 9.18 1.10 12.98
CA THR A 28 10.29 1.65 12.20
C THR A 28 9.84 1.81 10.75
N ALA A 29 10.31 2.85 10.07
CA ALA A 29 10.01 3.07 8.66
C ALA A 29 10.43 1.86 7.81
N VAL A 30 9.49 1.37 7.00
CA VAL A 30 9.69 0.27 6.06
C VAL A 30 9.73 0.84 4.66
N THR A 31 10.78 0.52 3.92
CA THR A 31 10.96 0.91 2.52
C THR A 31 11.07 -0.33 1.65
N CYS A 32 10.53 -0.27 0.44
CA CYS A 32 10.71 -1.37 -0.50
C CYS A 32 12.14 -1.36 -1.06
N GLY A 33 12.97 -2.29 -0.62
CA GLY A 33 14.36 -2.45 -1.08
C GLY A 33 14.53 -3.42 -2.24
N ALA A 34 13.45 -3.99 -2.77
CA ALA A 34 13.48 -5.03 -3.79
C ALA A 34 13.64 -4.43 -5.21
N GLY A 35 14.82 -3.90 -5.52
CA GLY A 35 15.13 -3.34 -6.84
C GLY A 35 14.21 -2.16 -7.19
N SER A 36 13.46 -2.27 -8.29
CA SER A 36 12.45 -1.30 -8.72
C SER A 36 11.02 -1.64 -8.25
N GLY A 37 10.86 -2.65 -7.39
CA GLY A 37 9.56 -3.08 -6.88
C GLY A 37 8.98 -2.08 -5.87
N VAL A 38 7.67 -2.10 -5.73
CA VAL A 38 6.94 -1.35 -4.70
C VAL A 38 5.98 -2.28 -3.97
N PHE A 39 5.46 -1.84 -2.82
CA PHE A 39 4.38 -2.59 -2.18
C PHE A 39 3.10 -2.40 -2.99
N VAL A 40 2.49 -3.50 -3.41
CA VAL A 40 1.29 -3.49 -4.27
C VAL A 40 0.02 -3.89 -3.52
N ALA A 41 0.17 -4.63 -2.42
CA ALA A 41 -0.90 -4.93 -1.48
C ALA A 41 -0.38 -4.90 -0.05
N ILE A 42 -1.26 -4.52 0.87
CA ILE A 42 -1.01 -4.61 2.32
C ILE A 42 -2.20 -5.34 2.93
N GLN A 43 -1.93 -6.49 3.54
CA GLN A 43 -2.89 -7.26 4.32
C GLN A 43 -2.69 -6.97 5.80
N PHE A 44 -3.73 -6.50 6.47
CA PHE A 44 -3.70 -6.26 7.90
C PHE A 44 -3.95 -7.56 8.66
N THR A 45 -2.99 -7.95 9.51
CA THR A 45 -3.09 -9.12 10.38
C THR A 45 -3.61 -8.76 11.77
N GLU A 46 -3.65 -7.47 12.09
CA GLU A 46 -4.24 -6.86 13.29
C GLU A 46 -4.87 -5.52 12.91
N ASP A 47 -5.68 -4.92 13.79
CA ASP A 47 -6.13 -3.54 13.62
C ASP A 47 -4.91 -2.63 13.57
N THR A 48 -4.73 -1.93 12.43
CA THR A 48 -3.48 -1.25 12.11
C THR A 48 -3.75 0.24 11.88
N VAL A 49 -2.86 1.07 12.44
CA VAL A 49 -2.84 2.52 12.23
C VAL A 49 -1.48 2.91 11.70
N PHE A 50 -1.44 3.69 10.62
CA PHE A 50 -0.19 4.24 10.10
C PHE A 50 0.25 5.44 10.94
N ALA A 51 1.56 5.67 11.00
CA ALA A 51 2.12 6.78 11.76
C ALA A 51 1.73 8.13 11.13
N SER A 52 1.30 9.08 11.95
CA SER A 52 0.92 10.40 11.46
C SER A 52 2.07 11.17 10.82
N GLY A 53 1.74 11.92 9.77
CA GLY A 53 2.66 12.72 8.98
C GLY A 53 3.23 11.95 7.79
N SER A 54 3.95 12.65 6.92
CA SER A 54 4.34 12.18 5.57
C SER A 54 5.15 10.87 5.45
N GLY A 55 5.39 10.15 6.55
CA GLY A 55 6.00 8.82 6.59
C GLY A 55 5.03 7.67 6.92
N GLY A 56 3.75 7.92 7.17
CA GLY A 56 2.75 6.92 7.55
C GLY A 56 2.51 5.87 6.47
N LEU A 57 2.00 6.30 5.33
CA LEU A 57 1.86 5.50 4.12
C LEU A 57 2.20 6.41 2.94
N ILE A 58 3.16 5.98 2.12
CA ILE A 58 3.73 6.81 1.06
C ILE A 58 3.36 6.21 -0.29
N ALA A 59 2.40 6.83 -0.98
CA ALA A 59 2.01 6.41 -2.32
C ALA A 59 3.13 6.68 -3.34
N GLU A 60 3.33 5.76 -4.29
CA GLU A 60 4.27 5.98 -5.42
C GLU A 60 3.78 7.11 -6.32
N THR A 61 2.46 7.23 -6.48
CA THR A 61 1.79 8.36 -7.11
C THR A 61 0.79 8.91 -6.10
N GLU A 62 1.16 10.00 -5.44
CA GLU A 62 0.29 10.72 -4.51
C GLU A 62 -1.06 11.02 -5.18
N GLN A 63 -2.14 11.03 -4.40
CA GLN A 63 -3.52 11.30 -4.85
C GLN A 63 -4.16 10.23 -5.75
N LEU A 64 -3.40 9.23 -6.22
CA LEU A 64 -3.92 8.07 -6.95
C LEU A 64 -4.16 6.87 -6.03
N TYR A 65 -3.33 6.71 -5.00
CA TYR A 65 -3.46 5.66 -3.99
C TYR A 65 -3.60 6.27 -2.60
N PRO A 66 -4.15 5.52 -1.62
CA PRO A 66 -4.18 5.98 -0.23
C PRO A 66 -2.79 6.42 0.24
N ASP A 67 -2.74 7.60 0.85
CA ASP A 67 -1.53 8.26 1.31
C ASP A 67 -1.82 8.97 2.64
N ASP A 68 -0.80 9.12 3.47
CA ASP A 68 -0.95 9.77 4.78
C ASP A 68 -1.23 11.28 4.67
N THR A 69 -0.80 11.92 3.59
CA THR A 69 -0.95 13.36 3.36
C THR A 69 -1.81 13.70 2.14
N GLY A 70 -1.77 12.86 1.11
CA GLY A 70 -2.50 13.06 -0.13
C GLY A 70 -3.95 12.60 -0.07
N ALA A 71 -4.87 13.50 -0.43
CA ALA A 71 -6.26 13.13 -0.73
C ALA A 71 -6.40 12.64 -2.18
N GLY A 72 -7.39 11.78 -2.46
CA GLY A 72 -7.60 11.08 -3.74
C GLY A 72 -8.02 11.93 -4.96
N THR A 73 -7.48 13.15 -5.12
CA THR A 73 -7.95 14.15 -6.08
C THR A 73 -7.66 13.84 -7.55
N LEU A 74 -6.78 12.88 -7.85
CA LEU A 74 -6.61 12.39 -9.22
C LEU A 74 -7.76 11.48 -9.66
N ILE A 75 -8.53 10.95 -8.70
CA ILE A 75 -9.70 10.10 -8.95
C ILE A 75 -10.99 10.90 -8.81
N ASP A 76 -11.09 11.75 -7.78
CA ASP A 76 -12.25 12.61 -7.55
C ASP A 76 -11.81 13.95 -6.93
N ALA A 77 -12.05 15.06 -7.65
CA ALA A 77 -11.69 16.40 -7.20
C ALA A 77 -12.36 16.85 -5.89
N ASN A 78 -13.48 16.24 -5.50
CA ASN A 78 -14.23 16.57 -4.29
C ASN A 78 -14.31 15.40 -3.29
N GLY A 79 -13.68 14.26 -3.61
CA GLY A 79 -13.80 13.01 -2.88
C GLY A 79 -12.47 12.56 -2.29
N GLY A 80 -12.53 11.99 -1.09
CA GLY A 80 -11.39 11.37 -0.42
C GLY A 80 -10.86 12.15 0.78
N ALA A 81 -10.04 11.46 1.56
CA ALA A 81 -9.32 11.99 2.69
C ALA A 81 -7.94 11.34 2.71
N ALA A 82 -6.97 12.01 3.34
CA ALA A 82 -5.74 11.37 3.73
C ALA A 82 -6.02 10.36 4.84
N ILE A 83 -5.21 9.30 4.93
CA ILE A 83 -5.47 8.20 5.88
C ILE A 83 -4.93 8.45 7.30
N ASP A 84 -4.30 9.61 7.53
CA ASP A 84 -3.65 9.94 8.80
C ASP A 84 -4.59 9.71 10.00
N GLY A 85 -4.15 8.83 10.92
CA GLY A 85 -4.88 8.48 12.14
C GLY A 85 -6.05 7.50 11.95
N GLU A 86 -6.33 7.05 10.72
CA GLU A 86 -7.39 6.08 10.45
C GLU A 86 -6.98 4.66 10.86
N THR A 87 -7.96 3.88 11.36
CA THR A 87 -7.75 2.48 11.73
C THR A 87 -8.24 1.55 10.63
N PHE A 88 -7.33 0.72 10.12
CA PHE A 88 -7.63 -0.34 9.18
C PHE A 88 -7.89 -1.64 9.94
N PRO A 89 -9.10 -2.24 9.85
CA PRO A 89 -9.43 -3.45 10.60
C PRO A 89 -8.62 -4.68 10.19
N GLN A 90 -8.39 -5.57 11.15
CA GLN A 90 -7.83 -6.89 10.91
C GLN A 90 -8.59 -7.63 9.80
N GLY A 91 -7.84 -8.31 8.93
CA GLY A 91 -8.39 -9.13 7.85
C GLY A 91 -8.68 -8.37 6.56
N MET A 92 -8.58 -7.04 6.55
CA MET A 92 -8.68 -6.25 5.32
C MET A 92 -7.38 -6.29 4.50
N THR A 93 -7.53 -6.22 3.18
CA THR A 93 -6.44 -5.93 2.24
C THR A 93 -6.70 -4.61 1.54
N ILE A 94 -5.68 -3.75 1.44
CA ILE A 94 -5.68 -2.61 0.51
C ILE A 94 -4.77 -2.91 -0.67
N TYR A 95 -5.16 -2.39 -1.85
CA TYR A 95 -4.46 -2.56 -3.12
C TYR A 95 -4.04 -1.17 -3.64
N GLY A 96 -2.80 -1.06 -4.09
CA GLY A 96 -2.24 0.22 -4.50
C GLY A 96 -0.78 0.09 -4.91
N ARG A 97 -0.01 1.19 -4.82
CA ARG A 97 1.43 1.20 -5.04
C ARG A 97 2.08 2.13 -4.03
N TRP A 98 2.93 1.58 -3.16
CA TRP A 98 3.56 2.32 -2.06
C TRP A 98 5.07 2.10 -2.00
N THR A 99 5.83 3.18 -1.87
CA THR A 99 7.30 3.16 -1.79
C THR A 99 7.78 2.84 -0.37
N GLY A 100 6.95 3.14 0.63
CA GLY A 100 7.20 2.83 2.02
C GLY A 100 6.02 3.16 2.92
N PHE A 101 6.14 2.78 4.18
CA PHE A 101 5.16 3.05 5.23
C PHE A 101 5.81 2.92 6.62
N THR A 102 5.16 3.49 7.63
CA THR A 102 5.52 3.39 9.04
C THR A 102 4.25 3.12 9.84
N LEU A 103 4.24 2.10 10.68
CA LEU A 103 3.10 1.82 11.54
C LEU A 103 3.19 2.64 12.84
N ALA A 104 2.06 3.14 13.32
CA ALA A 104 1.91 3.59 14.71
C ALA A 104 1.61 2.40 15.63
N SER A 105 0.78 1.47 15.16
CA SER A 105 0.36 0.26 15.88
C SER A 105 -0.12 -0.83 14.91
N GLY A 106 -0.28 -2.04 15.43
CA GLY A 106 -0.78 -3.20 14.68
C GLY A 106 0.31 -3.95 13.91
N ALA A 107 -0.14 -4.76 12.96
CA ALA A 107 0.71 -5.62 12.17
C ALA A 107 0.12 -5.89 10.79
N CYS A 108 0.98 -6.01 9.78
CA CYS A 108 0.59 -6.27 8.41
C CYS A 108 1.60 -7.12 7.64
N ILE A 109 1.15 -7.69 6.53
CA ILE A 109 1.99 -8.29 5.50
C ILE A 109 1.90 -7.40 4.26
N ALA A 110 3.02 -6.82 3.84
CA ALA A 110 3.11 -6.03 2.61
C ALA A 110 3.75 -6.86 1.49
N TYR A 111 3.11 -6.89 0.33
CA TYR A 111 3.50 -7.70 -0.84
C TYR A 111 4.16 -6.83 -1.90
N VAL A 112 5.27 -7.30 -2.45
CA VAL A 112 6.02 -6.62 -3.51
C VAL A 112 5.50 -7.05 -4.89
N GLY A 113 5.45 -6.11 -5.83
CA GLY A 113 5.14 -6.34 -7.23
C GLY A 113 5.59 -5.19 -8.14
#